data_AF-A0A8X6K2E9-F1
#
_entry.id   AF-A0A8X6K2E9-F1
#
_cell.length_a   1.000
_cell.length_b   1.000
_cell.length_c   1.000
_cell.angle_alpha   90.00
_cell.angle_beta   90.00
_cell.angle_gamma   90.00
#
_symmetry.space_group_name_H-M   'P 1'
#
loop_
_entity.id
_entity.type
_entity.pdbx_description
1 polymer ?
#
loop_
_entity_poly.entity_id
_entity_poly.type
_entity_poly.pdbx_seq_one_letter_code
_entity_poly.pdbx_strand_id
1 'polypeptide(L)'
;MPVRKFISILGNIHLNDNNLMPKKSEKNFDKLYKVRPLLDHLSEMFFKVFKPGKKQAIDERKTKEVERNLGGRVRRNLSQKLLGKNHVLCFDNYFTSYDLLKDLETQNITACGTVNMSRKNLPKNLLEDKKMKRSDFDWSVNNADIACIKWKNKRIVHILATLDEATKSYEIERKEKDGKKLK
;
A
#
# COMPACT_ATOMS: atom_id res chain seq x y z
N MET A 1 17.53 -20.68 31.88
CA MET A 1 18.24 -19.44 32.31
C MET A 1 17.53 -18.87 33.53
N PRO A 2 18.23 -18.47 34.61
CA PRO A 2 17.59 -17.87 35.77
C PRO A 2 16.96 -16.51 35.46
N VAL A 3 15.82 -16.18 36.10
CA VAL A 3 15.07 -14.93 35.88
C VAL A 3 15.94 -13.69 36.06
N ARG A 4 16.78 -13.66 37.11
CA ARG A 4 17.72 -12.53 37.35
C ARG A 4 18.70 -12.35 36.20
N LYS A 5 19.23 -13.45 35.65
CA LYS A 5 20.15 -13.42 34.50
C LYS A 5 19.43 -12.95 33.23
N PHE A 6 18.20 -13.41 33.00
CA PHE A 6 17.38 -12.96 31.89
C PHE A 6 17.09 -11.45 31.94
N ILE A 7 16.64 -10.93 33.10
CA ILE A 7 16.38 -9.50 33.30
C ILE A 7 17.66 -8.68 33.12
N SER A 8 18.78 -9.15 33.67
CA SER A 8 20.08 -8.48 33.51
C SER A 8 20.50 -8.40 32.05
N ILE A 9 20.30 -9.46 31.27
CA ILE A 9 20.62 -9.44 29.83
C ILE A 9 19.67 -8.49 29.12
N LEU A 10 18.36 -8.61 29.35
CA LEU A 10 17.34 -7.80 28.70
C LEU A 10 17.54 -6.29 28.94
N GLY A 11 17.97 -5.89 30.14
CA GLY A 11 18.23 -4.49 30.49
C GLY A 11 19.49 -3.89 29.85
N ASN A 12 20.39 -4.73 29.32
CA ASN A 12 21.69 -4.30 28.78
C ASN A 12 21.86 -4.62 27.28
N ILE A 13 20.76 -4.89 26.56
CA ILE A 13 20.81 -5.09 25.10
C ILE A 13 21.02 -3.73 24.40
N HIS A 14 22.16 -3.59 23.72
CA HIS A 14 22.48 -2.43 22.89
C HIS A 14 22.79 -2.89 21.46
N LEU A 15 22.09 -2.30 20.48
CA LEU A 15 22.22 -2.65 19.06
C LEU A 15 22.85 -1.53 18.22
N ASN A 16 23.21 -0.41 18.83
CA ASN A 16 23.93 0.69 18.22
C ASN A 16 24.70 1.49 19.29
N ASP A 17 25.71 2.26 18.87
CA ASP A 17 26.55 3.07 19.75
C ASP A 17 25.87 4.39 20.13
N ASN A 18 25.45 4.52 21.40
CA ASN A 18 24.79 5.73 21.89
C ASN A 18 25.70 6.96 21.88
N ASN A 19 27.03 6.81 21.89
CA ASN A 19 27.96 7.95 21.86
C ASN A 19 27.93 8.69 20.52
N LEU A 20 27.51 8.00 19.46
CA LEU A 20 27.40 8.53 18.10
C LEU A 20 25.98 8.97 17.75
N MET A 21 25.03 8.92 18.70
CA MET A 21 23.63 9.26 18.45
C MET A 21 23.45 10.77 18.24
N PRO A 22 22.96 11.21 17.05
CA PRO A 22 22.74 12.62 16.77
C PRO A 22 21.73 13.26 17.74
N LYS A 23 21.83 14.57 17.95
CA LYS A 23 20.85 15.31 18.77
C LYS A 23 19.55 15.52 18.00
N LYS A 24 18.42 15.65 18.71
CA LYS A 24 17.08 15.86 18.10
C LYS A 24 16.98 17.06 17.15
N SER A 25 17.82 18.07 17.34
CA SER A 25 17.88 19.27 16.51
C SER A 25 18.67 19.09 15.20
N GLU A 26 19.42 18.00 15.07
CA GLU A 26 20.29 17.75 13.93
C GLU A 26 19.51 17.09 12.78
N LYS A 27 19.89 17.43 11.54
CA LYS A 27 19.19 16.99 10.32
C LYS A 27 19.23 15.46 10.12
N ASN A 28 20.28 14.82 10.61
CA ASN A 28 20.51 13.37 10.55
C ASN A 28 19.92 12.62 11.75
N PHE A 29 19.11 13.27 12.61
CA PHE A 29 18.46 12.62 13.72
C PHE A 29 17.50 11.52 13.26
N ASP A 30 17.74 10.30 13.75
CA ASP A 30 16.88 9.15 13.51
C ASP A 30 16.23 8.68 14.82
N LYS A 31 14.90 8.69 14.88
CA LYS A 31 14.14 8.19 16.03
C LYS A 31 14.42 6.71 16.32
N LEU A 32 14.77 5.92 15.30
CA LEU A 32 15.05 4.49 15.43
C LEU A 32 16.55 4.17 15.55
N TYR A 33 17.41 5.18 15.73
CA TYR A 33 18.86 5.04 15.73
C TYR A 33 19.36 3.82 16.52
N LYS A 34 18.84 3.64 17.75
CA LYS A 34 19.25 2.56 18.66
C LYS A 34 19.03 1.13 18.14
N VAL A 35 18.08 0.96 17.21
CA VAL A 35 17.73 -0.34 16.62
C VAL A 35 17.99 -0.37 15.11
N ARG A 36 18.46 0.73 14.52
CA ARG A 36 18.64 0.90 13.08
C ARG A 36 19.50 -0.20 12.45
N PRO A 37 20.68 -0.58 13.00
CA PRO A 37 21.51 -1.61 12.38
C PRO A 37 20.79 -2.96 12.27
N LEU A 38 20.03 -3.34 13.30
CA LEU A 38 19.23 -4.57 13.28
C LEU A 38 18.11 -4.49 12.24
N LEU A 39 17.38 -3.37 12.18
CA LEU A 39 16.31 -3.18 11.20
C LEU A 39 16.83 -3.23 9.76
N ASP A 40 17.96 -2.60 9.50
CA ASP A 40 18.59 -2.59 8.18
C ASP A 40 19.07 -3.99 7.78
N HIS A 41 19.72 -4.71 8.70
CA HIS A 41 20.14 -6.09 8.48
C HIS A 41 18.96 -7.03 8.21
N LEU A 42 17.90 -6.96 9.03
CA LEU A 42 16.69 -7.76 8.82
C LEU A 42 16.02 -7.44 7.48
N SER A 43 15.90 -6.15 7.14
CA SER A 43 15.35 -5.71 5.87
C SER A 43 16.14 -6.30 4.70
N GLU A 44 17.47 -6.16 4.71
CA GLU A 44 18.34 -6.73 3.68
C GLU A 44 18.15 -8.25 3.57
N MET A 45 18.17 -8.95 4.69
CA MET A 45 17.99 -10.40 4.73
C MET A 45 16.64 -10.81 4.15
N PHE A 46 15.54 -10.14 4.50
CA PHE A 46 14.23 -10.45 3.94
C PHE A 46 14.21 -10.33 2.42
N PHE A 47 14.80 -9.28 1.84
CA PHE A 47 14.85 -9.15 0.38
C PHE A 47 15.81 -10.13 -0.29
N LYS A 48 16.83 -10.60 0.42
CA LYS A 48 17.80 -11.58 -0.09
C LYS A 48 17.24 -12.99 -0.10
N VAL A 49 16.59 -13.41 0.99
CA VAL A 49 16.12 -14.80 1.17
C VAL A 49 14.72 -15.03 0.67
N PHE A 50 13.90 -13.98 0.52
CA PHE A 50 12.51 -14.09 0.09
C PHE A 50 12.27 -13.31 -1.19
N LYS A 51 11.82 -14.03 -2.23
CA LYS A 51 11.32 -13.44 -3.47
C LYS A 51 9.79 -13.39 -3.37
N PRO A 52 9.19 -12.19 -3.17
CA PRO A 52 7.75 -12.10 -3.08
C PRO A 52 7.09 -12.50 -4.40
N GLY A 53 5.87 -13.02 -4.32
CA GLY A 53 5.03 -13.29 -5.49
C GLY A 53 4.70 -12.01 -6.25
N LYS A 54 4.22 -12.15 -7.49
CA LYS A 54 3.86 -11.01 -8.35
C LYS A 54 2.80 -10.10 -7.72
N LYS A 55 1.79 -10.67 -7.06
CA LYS A 55 0.69 -9.93 -6.42
C LYS A 55 1.01 -9.68 -4.95
N GLN A 56 1.10 -8.43 -4.54
CA GLN A 56 1.39 -8.04 -3.16
C GLN A 56 0.35 -7.04 -2.65
N ALA A 57 0.03 -7.13 -1.36
CA ALA A 57 -0.84 -6.17 -0.69
C ALA A 57 0.00 -5.30 0.25
N ILE A 58 -0.24 -4.00 0.22
CA ILE A 58 0.43 -3.02 1.08
C ILE A 58 -0.63 -2.40 1.97
N ASP A 59 -0.36 -2.49 3.28
CA ASP A 59 -1.25 -2.03 4.34
C ASP A 59 -0.42 -1.44 5.48
N GLU A 60 -1.03 -0.58 6.29
CA GLU A 60 -0.38 -0.04 7.47
C GLU A 60 -0.57 -0.92 8.70
N ARG A 61 0.47 -1.01 9.53
CA ARG A 61 0.32 -1.47 10.91
C ARG A 61 0.13 -0.25 11.79
N LYS A 62 -1.07 -0.07 12.34
CA LYS A 62 -1.38 1.05 13.23
C LYS A 62 -0.47 1.04 14.46
N THR A 63 0.21 2.16 14.68
CA THR A 63 0.96 2.45 15.91
C THR A 63 0.26 3.59 16.67
N LYS A 64 0.63 3.83 17.92
CA LYS A 64 0.02 4.89 18.74
C LYS A 64 0.36 6.30 18.26
N GLU A 65 1.38 6.46 17.42
CA GLU A 65 1.84 7.75 16.90
C GLU A 65 1.39 7.97 15.45
N VAL A 66 0.99 9.21 15.12
CA VAL A 66 0.65 9.57 13.74
C VAL A 66 1.91 9.84 12.94
N GLU A 67 2.20 8.97 11.98
CA GLU A 67 3.30 9.16 11.04
C GLU A 67 2.92 10.09 9.89
N ARG A 68 3.78 11.07 9.59
CA ARG A 68 3.62 11.96 8.42
C ARG A 68 4.27 11.35 7.17
N ASN A 69 3.75 11.70 5.99
CA ASN A 69 4.30 11.31 4.69
C ASN A 69 4.46 9.80 4.46
N LEU A 70 3.57 8.98 5.02
CA LEU A 70 3.65 7.53 4.89
C LEU A 70 3.49 7.09 3.41
N GLY A 71 2.51 7.64 2.68
CA GLY A 71 2.33 7.33 1.25
C GLY A 71 3.54 7.68 0.37
N GLY A 72 4.20 8.80 0.64
CA GLY A 72 5.44 9.18 -0.06
C GLY A 72 6.62 8.25 0.23
N ARG A 73 6.66 7.63 1.42
CA ARG A 73 7.68 6.63 1.78
C ARG A 73 7.39 5.27 1.17
N VAL A 74 6.12 4.85 1.08
CA VAL A 74 5.75 3.62 0.36
C VAL A 74 6.25 3.68 -1.08
N ARG A 75 6.01 4.80 -1.76
CA ARG A 75 6.53 5.07 -3.12
C ARG A 75 8.06 5.05 -3.21
N ARG A 76 8.78 5.58 -2.21
CA ARG A 76 10.26 5.68 -2.31
C ARG A 76 10.96 4.41 -1.87
N ASN A 77 10.45 3.68 -0.90
CA ASN A 77 11.25 2.63 -0.24
C ASN A 77 10.74 1.22 -0.57
N LEU A 78 9.43 1.04 -0.73
CA LEU A 78 8.85 -0.29 -0.90
C LEU A 78 8.77 -0.71 -2.36
N SER A 79 8.35 0.19 -3.25
CA SER A 79 8.22 -0.12 -4.69
C SER A 79 9.55 -0.18 -5.43
N GLN A 80 10.60 0.52 -4.97
CA GLN A 80 11.91 0.52 -5.64
C GLN A 80 12.49 -0.89 -5.83
N LYS A 81 12.34 -1.77 -4.85
CA LYS A 81 12.88 -3.16 -4.94
C LYS A 81 12.04 -4.07 -5.83
N LEU A 82 10.86 -3.61 -6.26
CA LEU A 82 9.91 -4.32 -7.11
C LEU A 82 9.93 -3.82 -8.57
N LEU A 83 10.75 -2.81 -8.87
CA LEU A 83 10.90 -2.19 -10.18
C LEU A 83 11.22 -3.22 -11.27
N GLY A 84 10.52 -3.14 -12.40
CA GLY A 84 10.80 -3.93 -13.60
C GLY A 84 10.55 -5.44 -13.48
N LYS A 85 9.84 -5.89 -12.44
CA LYS A 85 9.54 -7.31 -12.18
C LYS A 85 8.09 -7.71 -12.46
N ASN A 86 7.30 -6.82 -13.10
CA ASN A 86 5.88 -7.01 -13.39
C ASN A 86 5.08 -7.44 -12.14
N HIS A 87 5.27 -6.69 -11.04
CA HIS A 87 4.46 -6.86 -9.82
C HIS A 87 3.15 -6.09 -9.93
N VAL A 88 2.13 -6.60 -9.24
CA VAL A 88 0.83 -5.99 -9.03
C VAL A 88 0.71 -5.61 -7.56
N LEU A 89 0.52 -4.33 -7.26
CA LEU A 89 0.37 -3.82 -5.89
C LEU A 89 -1.08 -3.47 -5.58
N CYS A 90 -1.63 -4.10 -4.55
CA CYS A 90 -2.94 -3.77 -4.02
C CYS A 90 -2.78 -2.87 -2.79
N PHE A 91 -3.42 -1.71 -2.78
CA PHE A 91 -3.40 -0.73 -1.71
C PHE A 91 -4.76 -0.61 -1.04
N ASP A 92 -4.74 -0.24 0.24
CA ASP A 92 -5.90 0.23 0.97
C ASP A 92 -6.28 1.67 0.56
N ASN A 93 -7.38 2.20 1.11
CA ASN A 93 -7.80 3.59 0.84
C ASN A 93 -6.84 4.65 1.38
N TYR A 94 -6.09 4.36 2.44
CA TYR A 94 -5.12 5.30 3.00
C TYR A 94 -3.98 5.60 2.02
N PHE A 95 -3.48 4.60 1.29
CA PHE A 95 -2.40 4.77 0.32
C PHE A 95 -2.86 5.13 -1.08
N THR A 96 -4.00 4.62 -1.52
CA THR A 96 -4.43 4.75 -2.92
C THR A 96 -4.63 6.21 -3.34
N SER A 97 -3.89 6.66 -4.34
CA SER A 97 -4.08 7.96 -5.00
C SER A 97 -3.72 7.88 -6.48
N TYR A 98 -4.31 8.78 -7.26
CA TYR A 98 -4.02 8.90 -8.69
C TYR A 98 -2.51 9.11 -8.95
N ASP A 99 -1.90 10.05 -8.24
CA ASP A 99 -0.48 10.36 -8.42
C ASP A 99 0.42 9.16 -8.07
N LEU A 100 0.04 8.37 -7.05
CA LEU A 100 0.79 7.16 -6.70
C LEU A 100 0.72 6.10 -7.80
N LEU A 101 -0.47 5.82 -8.35
CA LEU A 101 -0.61 4.83 -9.41
C LEU A 101 0.13 5.28 -10.67
N LYS A 102 0.02 6.56 -11.05
CA LYS A 102 0.78 7.13 -12.17
C LYS A 102 2.29 6.98 -12.00
N ASP A 103 2.81 7.26 -10.80
CA ASP A 103 4.24 7.10 -10.49
C ASP A 103 4.67 5.63 -10.56
N LEU A 104 3.84 4.69 -10.14
CA LEU A 104 4.13 3.24 -10.19
C LEU A 104 4.09 2.69 -11.62
N GLU A 105 3.19 3.22 -12.44
CA GLU A 105 3.06 2.85 -13.84
C GLU A 105 4.32 3.20 -14.64
N THR A 106 4.90 4.39 -14.42
CA THR A 106 6.20 4.78 -15.02
C THR A 106 7.35 3.86 -14.61
N GLN A 107 7.16 3.07 -13.56
CA GLN A 107 8.10 2.09 -13.02
C GLN A 107 7.76 0.66 -13.46
N ASN A 108 6.81 0.48 -14.39
CA ASN A 108 6.32 -0.83 -14.83
C ASN A 108 5.83 -1.70 -13.65
N ILE A 109 5.13 -1.05 -12.72
CA ILE A 109 4.46 -1.67 -11.59
C ILE A 109 2.97 -1.34 -11.71
N THR A 110 2.14 -2.36 -11.87
CA THR A 110 0.70 -2.16 -11.90
C THR A 110 0.18 -2.06 -10.48
N ALA A 111 -0.85 -1.26 -10.27
CA ALA A 111 -1.42 -1.07 -8.95
C ALA A 111 -2.92 -0.89 -8.98
N CYS A 112 -3.58 -1.28 -7.89
CA CYS A 112 -4.99 -1.03 -7.68
C CYS A 112 -5.32 -0.80 -6.20
N GLY A 113 -6.46 -0.21 -5.93
CA GLY A 113 -6.93 -0.02 -4.57
C GLY A 113 -8.22 0.77 -4.50
N THR A 114 -8.88 0.72 -3.34
CA THR A 114 -10.07 1.56 -3.10
C THR A 114 -9.65 3.02 -2.94
N VAL A 115 -10.44 3.97 -3.42
CA VAL A 115 -10.11 5.39 -3.32
C VAL A 115 -11.26 6.21 -2.72
N ASN A 116 -10.92 7.22 -1.92
CA ASN A 116 -11.85 8.26 -1.50
C ASN A 116 -11.94 9.34 -2.59
N MET A 117 -13.15 9.65 -3.05
CA MET A 117 -13.40 10.69 -4.05
C MET A 117 -13.06 12.11 -3.59
N SER A 118 -12.83 12.33 -2.29
CA SER A 118 -12.30 13.60 -1.79
C SER A 118 -10.83 13.82 -2.14
N ARG A 119 -10.14 12.83 -2.72
CA ARG A 119 -8.75 12.97 -3.21
C ARG A 119 -8.71 13.79 -4.49
N LYS A 120 -7.55 14.41 -4.73
CA LYS A 120 -7.30 15.24 -5.92
C LYS A 120 -7.14 14.38 -7.18
N ASN A 121 -7.29 15.01 -8.34
CA ASN A 121 -7.02 14.42 -9.66
C ASN A 121 -7.90 13.21 -10.02
N LEU A 122 -9.11 13.14 -9.47
CA LEU A 122 -10.09 12.11 -9.79
C LEU A 122 -11.16 12.63 -10.76
N PRO A 123 -11.69 11.77 -11.65
CA PRO A 123 -12.74 12.15 -12.59
C PRO A 123 -14.02 12.53 -11.85
N LYS A 124 -14.67 13.61 -12.30
CA LYS A 124 -15.95 14.09 -11.76
C LYS A 124 -17.14 13.75 -12.65
N ASN A 125 -16.88 13.26 -13.87
CA ASN A 125 -17.85 12.89 -14.90
C ASN A 125 -18.43 11.48 -14.70
N LEU A 126 -18.43 10.95 -13.47
CA LEU A 126 -19.04 9.67 -13.14
C LEU A 126 -20.54 9.85 -12.87
N LEU A 127 -21.34 8.82 -13.16
CA LEU A 127 -22.78 8.76 -12.91
C LEU A 127 -23.12 9.12 -11.47
N GLU A 128 -24.21 9.85 -11.27
CA GLU A 128 -24.69 10.19 -9.94
C GLU A 128 -25.16 8.96 -9.15
N ASP A 129 -24.88 8.94 -7.84
CA ASP A 129 -25.21 7.83 -6.94
C ASP A 129 -26.69 7.43 -6.93
N LYS A 130 -27.58 8.40 -7.22
CA LYS A 130 -29.05 8.22 -7.27
C LYS A 130 -29.52 7.48 -8.51
N LYS A 131 -28.74 7.54 -9.61
CA LYS A 131 -29.07 6.93 -10.89
C LYS A 131 -28.60 5.47 -10.96
N MET A 132 -27.77 5.04 -10.02
CA MET A 132 -27.20 3.69 -9.97
C MET A 132 -28.01 2.75 -9.08
N LYS A 133 -28.42 1.61 -9.63
CA LYS A 133 -28.99 0.46 -8.92
C LYS A 133 -27.89 -0.41 -8.33
N ARG A 134 -28.24 -1.29 -7.40
CA ARG A 134 -27.28 -2.24 -6.82
C ARG A 134 -26.73 -3.12 -7.95
N SER A 135 -25.42 -3.36 -7.90
CA SER A 135 -24.61 -4.04 -8.90
C SER A 135 -24.27 -3.22 -10.15
N ASP A 136 -24.82 -2.01 -10.31
CA ASP A 136 -24.40 -1.11 -11.38
C ASP A 136 -22.95 -0.66 -11.17
N PHE A 137 -22.27 -0.43 -12.29
CA PHE A 137 -20.94 0.16 -12.30
C PHE A 137 -20.86 1.24 -13.37
N ASP A 138 -19.93 2.15 -13.16
CA ASP A 138 -19.52 3.20 -14.08
C ASP A 138 -18.01 3.34 -14.00
N TRP A 139 -17.37 3.87 -15.03
CA TRP A 139 -15.92 4.01 -15.02
C TRP A 139 -15.46 5.15 -15.92
N SER A 140 -14.29 5.68 -15.60
CA SER A 140 -13.59 6.64 -16.44
C SER A 140 -12.12 6.25 -16.46
N VAL A 141 -11.52 6.26 -17.64
CA VAL A 141 -10.07 6.08 -17.83
C VAL A 141 -9.48 7.41 -18.25
N ASN A 142 -8.29 7.72 -17.75
CA ASN A 142 -7.52 8.89 -18.15
C ASN A 142 -6.57 8.56 -19.31
N ASN A 143 -5.82 9.55 -19.80
CA ASN A 143 -4.81 9.36 -20.84
C ASN A 143 -3.54 8.60 -20.38
N ALA A 144 -3.50 8.12 -19.14
CA ALA A 144 -2.36 7.36 -18.61
C ALA A 144 -2.82 5.96 -18.15
N ASP A 145 -3.88 5.42 -18.76
CA ASP A 145 -4.40 4.07 -18.56
C ASP A 145 -4.76 3.70 -17.11
N ILE A 146 -5.03 4.71 -16.28
CA ILE A 146 -5.58 4.57 -14.94
C ILE A 146 -7.10 4.67 -15.01
N ALA A 147 -7.76 3.55 -14.70
CA ALA A 147 -9.19 3.48 -14.52
C ALA A 147 -9.60 3.95 -13.13
N CYS A 148 -10.61 4.82 -13.07
CA CYS A 148 -11.42 5.05 -11.89
C CYS A 148 -12.76 4.35 -12.08
N ILE A 149 -12.98 3.28 -11.32
CA ILE A 149 -14.17 2.44 -11.39
C ILE A 149 -15.06 2.81 -10.20
N LYS A 150 -16.33 3.07 -10.48
CA LYS A 150 -17.39 3.31 -9.51
C LYS A 150 -18.34 2.13 -9.52
N TRP A 151 -18.54 1.50 -8.36
CA TRP A 151 -19.40 0.34 -8.24
C TRP A 151 -20.40 0.50 -7.10
N LYS A 152 -21.69 0.24 -7.38
CA LYS A 152 -22.76 0.30 -6.39
C LYS A 152 -22.99 -1.07 -5.79
N ASN A 153 -22.65 -1.24 -4.51
CA ASN A 153 -23.14 -2.35 -3.70
C ASN A 153 -24.18 -1.82 -2.68
N LYS A 154 -24.08 -2.19 -1.38
CA LYS A 154 -24.84 -1.52 -0.30
C LYS A 154 -24.49 -0.03 -0.20
N ARG A 155 -23.25 0.32 -0.54
CA ARG A 155 -22.74 1.69 -0.67
C ARG A 155 -21.94 1.78 -1.98
N ILE A 156 -21.69 2.99 -2.43
CA ILE A 156 -20.76 3.24 -3.54
C ILE A 156 -19.34 2.95 -3.07
N VAL A 157 -18.59 2.25 -3.91
CA VAL A 157 -17.15 2.03 -3.77
C VAL A 157 -16.48 2.57 -5.01
N HIS A 158 -15.38 3.30 -4.83
CA HIS A 158 -14.52 3.72 -5.93
C HIS A 158 -13.20 2.96 -5.86
N ILE A 159 -12.71 2.54 -7.01
CA ILE A 159 -11.47 1.78 -7.17
C ILE A 159 -10.63 2.51 -8.21
N LEU A 160 -9.36 2.72 -7.91
CA LEU A 160 -8.37 3.05 -8.93
C LEU A 160 -7.61 1.78 -9.33
N ALA A 161 -7.32 1.64 -10.61
CA ALA A 161 -6.49 0.57 -11.14
C ALA A 161 -5.72 1.02 -12.39
N THR A 162 -4.46 0.64 -12.47
CA THR A 162 -3.69 0.63 -13.72
C THR A 162 -4.23 -0.47 -14.64
N LEU A 163 -4.43 -0.16 -15.92
CA LEU A 163 -4.87 -1.11 -16.94
C LEU A 163 -3.68 -1.57 -17.79
N ASP A 164 -3.49 -2.90 -17.89
CA ASP A 164 -2.53 -3.48 -18.84
C ASP A 164 -3.09 -3.52 -20.28
N GLU A 165 -4.41 -3.71 -20.42
CA GLU A 165 -5.13 -3.66 -21.70
C GLU A 165 -6.44 -2.89 -21.51
N ALA A 166 -6.67 -1.92 -22.37
CA ALA A 166 -7.88 -1.11 -22.37
C ALA A 166 -9.13 -1.97 -22.61
N THR A 167 -10.10 -1.84 -21.70
CA THR A 167 -11.53 -1.98 -22.03
C THR A 167 -12.07 -3.40 -22.28
N LYS A 168 -11.63 -4.43 -21.53
CA LYS A 168 -12.38 -5.70 -21.45
C LYS A 168 -13.10 -5.83 -20.11
N SER A 169 -14.43 -5.77 -20.13
CA SER A 169 -15.27 -6.15 -18.99
C SER A 169 -15.67 -7.61 -19.09
N TYR A 170 -15.74 -8.29 -17.96
CA TYR A 170 -16.19 -9.67 -17.86
C TYR A 170 -17.24 -9.76 -16.76
N GLU A 171 -18.35 -10.44 -17.03
CA GLU A 171 -19.30 -10.83 -15.99
C GLU A 171 -18.84 -12.13 -15.35
N ILE A 172 -18.81 -12.16 -14.01
CA ILE A 172 -18.39 -13.33 -13.25
C ILE A 172 -19.46 -13.65 -12.23
N GLU A 173 -20.01 -14.87 -12.26
CA GLU A 173 -20.90 -15.35 -11.22
C GLU A 173 -20.12 -15.55 -9.90
N ARG A 174 -20.48 -14.80 -8.85
CA ARG A 174 -19.90 -14.99 -7.52
C ARG A 174 -20.68 -16.05 -6.74
N LYS A 175 -19.94 -16.96 -6.10
CA LYS A 175 -20.48 -17.89 -5.10
C LYS A 175 -20.09 -17.42 -3.70
N GLU A 176 -20.98 -17.59 -2.74
CA GLU A 176 -20.61 -17.48 -1.32
C GLU A 176 -19.65 -18.61 -0.93
N LYS A 177 -19.03 -18.51 0.26
CA LYS A 177 -18.19 -19.58 0.82
C LYS A 177 -18.91 -20.94 0.86
N ASP A 178 -20.24 -20.90 0.98
CA ASP A 178 -21.11 -22.09 1.04
C ASP A 178 -21.52 -22.60 -0.35
N GLY A 179 -20.95 -22.06 -1.43
CA GLY A 179 -21.22 -22.47 -2.81
C GLY A 179 -22.53 -21.93 -3.41
N LYS A 180 -23.37 -21.26 -2.62
CA LYS A 180 -24.61 -20.61 -3.10
C LYS A 180 -24.28 -19.44 -4.02
N LYS A 181 -24.99 -19.33 -5.15
CA LYS A 181 -24.89 -18.18 -6.05
C LYS A 181 -25.38 -16.91 -5.34
N LEU A 182 -24.61 -15.84 -5.42
CA LEU A 182 -25.08 -14.50 -5.04
C LEU A 182 -26.06 -14.03 -6.12
N LYS A 183 -27.34 -13.90 -5.75
CA LYS A 183 -28.35 -13.21 -6.56
C LYS A 183 -28.12 -11.70 -6.55
#